data_AF-A0A2A2LDE5-F1
#
_entry.id   AF-A0A2A2LDE5-F1
#
_cell.length_a   1.000
_cell.length_b   1.000
_cell.length_c   1.000
_cell.angle_alpha   90.00
_cell.angle_beta   90.00
_cell.angle_gamma   90.00
#
_symmetry.space_group_name_H-M   'P 1'
#
loop_
_entity.id
_entity.type
_entity.pdbx_description
1 polymer ?
#
loop_
_entity_poly.entity_id
_entity_poly.type
_entity_poly.pdbx_seq_one_letter_code
_entity_poly.pdbx_strand_id
1 'polypeptide(L)'
;MPTCPPYKCTTRMNEYMKKEKKPLSTAGDRFVIHDEENARIRLKKLAKTCKKCELYDVMPMLVNKNGTITWYDDTMNLSFMDDHLHLTKFGRIKVKPLFKRMAQKFTKQFPGLI
;
A
#
# COMPACT_ATOMS: atom_id res chain seq x y z
N MET A 1 -6.05 -7.27 2.38
CA MET A 1 -5.12 -6.12 2.41
C MET A 1 -4.70 -5.93 3.86
N PRO A 2 -3.43 -5.65 4.19
CA PRO A 2 -3.07 -5.47 5.59
C PRO A 2 -3.96 -4.38 6.20
N THR A 3 -4.38 -4.59 7.43
CA THR A 3 -5.36 -3.69 8.05
C THR A 3 -4.69 -2.86 9.12
N CYS A 4 -5.21 -1.66 9.32
CA CYS A 4 -4.85 -0.84 10.47
C CYS A 4 -5.95 -1.06 11.51
N PRO A 5 -5.72 -1.85 12.56
CA PRO A 5 -6.77 -2.30 13.48
C PRO A 5 -7.10 -1.29 14.57
N PRO A 6 -8.37 -1.20 14.99
CA PRO A 6 -9.48 -1.02 14.04
C PRO A 6 -9.20 0.26 13.22
N TYR A 7 -9.88 0.41 12.08
CA TYR A 7 -9.85 1.61 11.22
C TYR A 7 -9.63 2.91 12.01
N LYS A 8 -9.00 3.92 11.39
CA LYS A 8 -8.41 5.15 12.00
C LYS A 8 -6.88 5.18 12.04
N CYS A 9 -6.26 4.86 10.91
CA CYS A 9 -4.81 4.74 10.82
C CYS A 9 -4.06 6.06 11.11
N THR A 10 -4.52 7.16 10.53
CA THR A 10 -3.93 8.47 10.75
C THR A 10 -4.16 8.94 12.18
N THR A 11 -5.37 8.76 12.73
CA THR A 11 -5.64 9.10 14.14
C THR A 11 -4.74 8.31 15.08
N ARG A 12 -4.57 7.00 14.88
CA ARG A 12 -3.70 6.16 15.73
C ARG A 12 -2.23 6.54 15.64
N MET A 13 -1.74 6.86 14.45
CA MET A 13 -0.38 7.36 14.26
C MET A 13 -0.17 8.70 14.98
N ASN A 14 -1.13 9.62 14.88
CA ASN A 14 -1.09 10.90 15.58
C ASN A 14 -1.10 10.70 17.10
N GLU A 15 -1.96 9.80 17.61
CA GLU A 15 -1.99 9.46 19.02
C GLU A 15 -0.68 8.85 19.50
N TYR A 16 -0.07 7.95 18.73
CA TYR A 16 1.24 7.38 19.02
C TYR A 16 2.29 8.47 19.16
N MET A 17 2.42 9.35 18.16
CA MET A 17 3.40 10.44 18.18
C MET A 17 3.17 11.37 19.38
N LYS A 18 1.91 11.66 19.71
CA LYS A 18 1.55 12.51 20.86
C LYS A 18 1.85 11.86 22.21
N LYS A 19 1.52 10.58 22.38
CA LYS A 19 1.67 9.83 23.64
C LYS A 19 3.12 9.45 23.91
N GLU A 20 3.77 8.86 22.91
CA GLU A 20 5.15 8.34 23.04
C GLU A 20 6.21 9.43 22.87
N LYS A 21 5.83 10.59 22.30
CA LYS A 21 6.76 11.66 21.90
C LYS A 21 7.90 11.14 21.01
N LYS A 22 7.60 10.15 20.16
CA LYS A 22 8.53 9.51 19.23
C LYS A 22 8.04 9.60 17.79
N PRO A 23 8.95 9.69 16.80
CA PRO A 23 8.58 9.66 15.38
C PRO A 23 8.04 8.30 14.96
N LEU A 24 7.28 8.26 13.86
CA LEU A 24 6.70 7.02 13.32
C LEU A 24 7.77 6.01 12.92
N SER A 25 9.00 6.43 12.57
CA SER A 25 10.12 5.51 12.31
C SER A 25 10.35 4.47 13.42
N THR A 26 9.98 4.80 14.66
CA THR A 26 10.13 3.92 15.82
C THR A 26 8.94 2.99 16.06
N ALA A 27 7.85 3.18 15.33
CA ALA A 27 6.61 2.43 15.53
C ALA A 27 6.67 0.99 14.99
N GLY A 28 7.61 0.67 14.10
CA GLY A 28 7.72 -0.67 13.50
C GLY A 28 6.46 -1.09 12.76
N ASP A 29 5.97 -2.29 13.05
CA ASP A 29 4.80 -2.91 12.43
C ASP A 29 3.47 -2.65 13.17
N ARG A 30 3.47 -1.80 14.21
CA ARG A 30 2.31 -1.53 15.08
C ARG A 30 1.01 -1.14 14.37
N PHE A 31 1.11 -0.57 13.17
CA PHE A 31 -0.04 -0.12 12.40
C PHE A 31 -0.47 -1.11 11.32
N VAL A 32 0.23 -2.22 11.15
CA VAL A 32 0.00 -3.20 10.08
C VAL A 32 -0.37 -4.54 10.70
N ILE A 33 -1.64 -4.92 10.62
CA ILE A 33 -2.05 -6.31 10.89
C ILE A 33 -1.88 -7.15 9.63
N HIS A 34 -1.37 -8.35 9.89
CA HIS A 34 -1.01 -9.46 9.01
C HIS A 34 -1.55 -9.46 7.57
N ASP A 35 -0.66 -9.91 6.70
CA ASP A 35 -0.86 -10.06 5.27
C ASP A 35 -2.02 -11.01 4.96
N GLU A 36 -2.88 -10.63 4.02
CA GLU A 36 -3.97 -11.50 3.57
C GLU A 36 -3.46 -12.50 2.53
N GLU A 37 -2.59 -13.41 2.97
CA GLU A 37 -1.95 -14.42 2.14
C GLU A 37 -2.99 -15.26 1.37
N ASN A 38 -4.04 -15.73 2.06
CA ASN A 38 -5.12 -16.50 1.43
C ASN A 38 -5.86 -15.71 0.34
N ALA A 39 -6.06 -14.40 0.54
CA ALA A 39 -6.69 -13.56 -0.48
C ALA A 39 -5.78 -13.40 -1.71
N ARG A 40 -4.46 -13.26 -1.50
CA ARG A 40 -3.47 -13.22 -2.61
C ARG A 40 -3.43 -14.54 -3.37
N ILE A 41 -3.45 -15.68 -2.68
CA ILE A 41 -3.50 -17.01 -3.32
C ILE A 41 -4.76 -17.13 -4.18
N ARG A 42 -5.93 -16.77 -3.63
CA ARG A 42 -7.21 -16.80 -4.36
C ARG A 42 -7.16 -15.92 -5.60
N LEU A 43 -6.67 -14.68 -5.46
CA LEU A 43 -6.58 -13.72 -6.56
C LEU A 43 -5.60 -14.20 -7.65
N LYS A 44 -4.44 -14.74 -7.27
CA LYS A 44 -3.47 -15.38 -8.18
C LYS A 44 -4.11 -16.53 -8.97
N LYS A 45 -4.92 -17.38 -8.32
CA LYS A 45 -5.60 -18.50 -8.99
C LYS A 45 -6.64 -18.00 -10.00
N LEU A 46 -7.44 -16.99 -9.64
CA LEU A 46 -8.43 -16.37 -10.53
C LEU A 46 -7.79 -15.76 -11.78
N ALA A 47 -6.66 -15.08 -11.63
CA ALA A 47 -5.98 -14.49 -12.77
C ALA A 47 -5.39 -15.54 -13.72
N LYS A 48 -4.90 -16.68 -13.20
CA LYS A 48 -4.41 -17.80 -14.04
C LYS A 48 -5.49 -18.33 -15.00
N THR A 49 -6.77 -18.24 -14.62
CA THR A 49 -7.88 -18.70 -15.46
C THR A 49 -8.45 -17.63 -16.40
N CYS A 50 -8.03 -16.37 -16.25
CA CYS A 50 -8.56 -15.26 -17.05
C CYS A 50 -7.59 -14.82 -18.14
N LYS A 51 -7.94 -15.05 -19.42
CA LYS A 51 -7.10 -14.70 -20.58
C LYS A 51 -6.95 -13.19 -20.81
N LYS A 52 -7.82 -12.37 -20.22
CA LYS A 52 -7.85 -10.90 -20.39
C LYS A 52 -7.41 -10.12 -19.14
N CYS A 53 -7.07 -10.82 -18.05
CA CYS A 53 -6.77 -10.19 -16.78
C CYS A 53 -5.26 -10.11 -16.56
N GLU A 54 -4.82 -9.00 -16.00
CA GLU A 54 -3.46 -8.84 -15.46
C GLU A 54 -3.56 -8.53 -13.97
N LEU A 55 -2.77 -9.24 -13.16
CA LEU A 55 -2.61 -8.89 -11.76
C LEU A 55 -1.53 -7.84 -11.59
N TYR A 56 -1.83 -6.87 -10.74
CA TYR A 56 -0.87 -5.91 -10.24
C TYR A 56 -0.91 -5.91 -8.71
N ASP A 57 0.22 -5.59 -8.10
CA ASP A 57 0.35 -5.54 -6.65
C ASP A 57 1.01 -4.22 -6.24
N VAL A 58 0.27 -3.41 -5.49
CA VAL A 58 0.75 -2.13 -4.94
C VAL A 58 1.56 -2.32 -3.66
N MET A 59 1.42 -3.47 -2.98
CA MET A 59 2.00 -3.70 -1.66
C MET A 59 3.53 -3.59 -1.62
N PRO A 60 4.29 -4.07 -2.62
CA PRO A 60 5.75 -3.87 -2.66
C PRO A 60 6.18 -2.41 -2.70
N MET A 61 5.30 -1.48 -3.08
CA MET A 61 5.60 -0.04 -3.04
C MET A 61 5.44 0.54 -1.63
N LEU A 62 4.76 -0.17 -0.73
CA LEU A 62 4.39 0.27 0.62
C LEU A 62 5.17 -0.51 1.68
N VAL A 63 6.43 -0.81 1.40
CA VAL A 63 7.36 -1.41 2.37
C VAL A 63 8.31 -0.36 2.92
N ASN A 64 8.71 -0.53 4.19
CA ASN A 64 9.77 0.25 4.82
C ASN A 64 11.15 -0.22 4.33
N LYS A 65 12.20 0.44 4.80
CA LYS A 65 13.60 0.11 4.43
C LYS A 65 14.00 -1.33 4.79
N ASN A 66 13.31 -1.95 5.73
CA ASN A 66 13.54 -3.33 6.17
C ASN A 66 12.69 -4.35 5.38
N GLY A 67 12.01 -3.92 4.31
CA GLY A 67 11.17 -4.78 3.48
C GLY A 67 9.85 -5.21 4.12
N THR A 68 9.51 -4.65 5.29
CA THR A 68 8.23 -4.91 5.97
C THR A 68 7.18 -3.92 5.49
N ILE A 69 5.95 -4.37 5.28
CA ILE A 69 4.83 -3.48 4.91
C ILE A 69 4.68 -2.39 5.98
N THR A 70 4.41 -1.16 5.54
CA THR A 70 4.17 0.00 6.40
C THR A 70 3.06 0.88 5.84
N TRP A 71 2.29 1.51 6.71
CA TRP A 71 1.29 2.52 6.35
C TRP A 71 1.78 3.95 6.49
N TYR A 72 3.07 4.16 6.73
CA TYR A 72 3.64 5.48 6.92
C TYR A 72 5.06 5.60 6.35
N ASP A 73 5.44 6.84 6.07
CA ASP A 73 6.80 7.23 5.72
C ASP A 73 7.66 7.36 6.98
N ASP A 74 8.69 6.52 7.09
CA ASP A 74 9.61 6.50 8.24
C ASP A 74 10.53 7.74 8.31
N THR A 75 10.62 8.52 7.24
CA THR A 75 11.53 9.65 7.15
C THR A 75 10.78 10.97 7.32
N MET A 76 9.58 11.08 6.74
CA MET A 76 8.76 12.30 6.75
C MET A 76 7.69 12.33 7.85
N ASN A 77 7.46 11.22 8.56
CA ASN A 77 6.36 11.07 9.54
C ASN A 77 4.97 11.32 8.94
N LEU A 78 4.74 10.82 7.72
CA LEU A 78 3.48 11.02 7.00
C LEU A 78 2.76 9.69 6.80
N SER A 79 1.43 9.68 7.02
CA SER A 79 0.63 8.50 6.72
C SER A 79 0.40 8.33 5.22
N PHE A 80 0.54 7.10 4.74
CA PHE A 80 0.14 6.69 3.40
C PHE A 80 -1.36 6.37 3.32
N MET A 81 -2.03 6.14 4.46
CA MET A 81 -3.45 5.76 4.53
C MET A 81 -4.27 6.73 5.38
N ASP A 82 -5.45 7.08 4.92
CA ASP A 82 -6.41 7.80 5.75
C ASP A 82 -7.07 6.87 6.79
N ASP A 83 -8.00 7.42 7.55
CA ASP A 83 -8.71 6.67 8.59
C ASP A 83 -9.67 5.59 8.05
N HIS A 84 -9.95 5.60 6.75
CA HIS A 84 -10.82 4.65 6.03
C HIS A 84 -10.03 3.70 5.12
N LEU A 85 -8.70 3.63 5.27
CA LEU A 85 -7.80 2.81 4.44
C LEU A 85 -7.76 3.21 2.95
N HIS A 86 -8.02 4.48 2.63
CA HIS A 86 -7.70 5.02 1.31
C HIS A 86 -6.28 5.58 1.28
N LEU A 87 -5.64 5.52 0.10
CA LEU A 87 -4.35 6.16 -0.10
C LEU A 87 -4.46 7.68 0.03
N THR A 88 -3.67 8.27 0.92
CA THR A 88 -3.49 9.71 1.02
C THR A 88 -2.76 10.24 -0.23
N LYS A 89 -2.58 11.56 -0.33
CA LYS A 89 -1.71 12.16 -1.37
C LYS A 89 -0.31 11.51 -1.38
N PHE A 90 0.26 11.24 -0.20
CA PHE A 90 1.58 10.64 -0.07
C PHE A 90 1.59 9.16 -0.46
N GLY A 91 0.56 8.40 -0.05
CA GLY A 91 0.37 7.02 -0.48
C GLY A 91 0.23 6.91 -2.01
N ARG A 92 -0.54 7.80 -2.63
CA ARG A 92 -0.69 7.88 -4.10
C ARG A 92 0.62 8.15 -4.81
N ILE A 93 1.44 9.07 -4.29
CA ILE A 93 2.78 9.34 -4.85
C ILE A 93 3.64 8.07 -4.79
N LYS A 94 3.59 7.35 -3.66
CA LYS A 94 4.37 6.13 -3.45
C LYS A 94 4.02 5.03 -4.46
N VAL A 95 2.74 4.81 -4.76
CA VAL A 95 2.29 3.77 -5.72
C VAL A 95 2.29 4.22 -7.18
N LYS A 96 2.40 5.52 -7.46
CA LYS A 96 2.37 6.10 -8.82
C LYS A 96 3.30 5.41 -9.82
N PRO A 97 4.55 5.00 -9.48
CA PRO A 97 5.42 4.31 -10.42
C PRO A 97 4.83 3.02 -10.99
N LEU A 98 4.07 2.25 -10.20
CA LEU A 98 3.40 1.04 -10.67
C LEU A 98 2.38 1.36 -11.76
N PHE A 99 1.48 2.30 -11.48
CA PHE A 99 0.44 2.70 -12.44
C PHE A 99 1.05 3.31 -13.71
N LYS A 100 2.15 4.05 -13.60
CA LYS A 100 2.88 4.55 -14.78
C LYS A 100 3.40 3.41 -15.65
N ARG A 101 4.01 2.37 -15.05
CA ARG A 101 4.46 1.18 -15.79
C ARG A 101 3.30 0.44 -16.45
N MET A 102 2.18 0.28 -15.74
CA MET A 102 0.99 -0.37 -16.28
C MET A 102 0.41 0.40 -17.46
N ALA A 103 0.28 1.72 -17.34
CA ALA A 103 -0.19 2.57 -18.43
C ALA A 103 0.73 2.46 -19.66
N GLN A 104 2.05 2.55 -19.46
CA GLN A 104 3.02 2.38 -20.55
C GLN A 104 2.92 1.01 -21.22
N LYS A 105 2.73 -0.07 -20.44
CA LYS A 105 2.53 -1.42 -20.96
C LYS A 105 1.24 -1.49 -21.79
N PHE A 106 0.15 -0.94 -21.27
CA PHE A 106 -1.13 -0.90 -21.95
C PHE A 106 -1.03 -0.15 -23.28
N THR A 107 -0.44 1.05 -23.30
CA THR A 107 -0.19 1.82 -24.54
C THR A 107 0.61 1.04 -25.58
N LYS A 108 1.65 0.32 -25.16
CA LYS A 108 2.45 -0.51 -26.08
C LYS A 108 1.66 -1.68 -26.64
N GLN A 109 0.77 -2.28 -25.86
CA GLN A 109 -0.05 -3.42 -26.28
C GLN A 109 -1.22 -3.00 -27.17
N PHE A 110 -1.75 -1.79 -26.96
CA PHE A 110 -2.95 -1.29 -27.63
C PHE A 110 -2.74 0.13 -28.18
N PRO A 111 -1.86 0.32 -29.17
CA PRO A 111 -1.48 1.65 -29.65
C PRO A 111 -2.62 2.43 -30.35
N GLY A 112 -3.73 1.78 -30.73
CA GLY A 112 -4.88 2.42 -31.39
C GLY A 112 -6.09 2.68 -30.48
N LEU A 113 -5.99 2.42 -29.17
CA LEU A 113 -7.07 2.65 -28.18
C LEU A 113 -6.85 3.87 -27.29
N ILE A 114 -5.79 4.65 -27.53
CA ILE A 114 -5.36 5.79 -26.72
C ILE A 114 -5.23 7.01 -27.60
#